data_AF-A0A4S8LJF4-F1
#
_entry.id   AF-A0A4S8LJF4-F1
#
_cell.length_a   1.000
_cell.length_b   1.000
_cell.length_c   1.000
_cell.angle_alpha   90.00
_cell.angle_beta   90.00
_cell.angle_gamma   90.00
#
_symmetry.space_group_name_H-M   'P 1'
#
loop_
_entity.id
_entity.type
_entity.pdbx_description
1 polymer ?
#
loop_
_entity_poly.entity_id
_entity_poly.type
_entity_poly.pdbx_seq_one_letter_code
_entity_poly.pdbx_strand_id
1 'polypeptide(L)'
;FYEWFQNVINYACKVRWNQRPPVPNCQYRHDGHMAQFGLSNGPRHLHAANVTSIGWGKSYQKKLTTEECIVHDEDVNAAAGIFWSLIESSLPLEVTTPVIELQKLNIPRLASRYVNPGSGFKLTIDEMEYNFFNFEQAPPEVDLTQGYSVSVFFIIMYGFLETDKRPGGPTLISVIPPGHLTSLWEGLKLIL
;
A
#
# COMPACT_ATOMS: atom_id res chain seq x y z
N PHE A 1 -9.17 -2.68 -18.44
CA PHE A 1 -8.34 -2.19 -17.32
C PHE A 1 -9.02 -2.33 -15.96
N TYR A 2 -10.16 -1.65 -15.70
CA TYR A 2 -10.81 -1.66 -14.38
C TYR A 2 -11.12 -3.06 -13.84
N GLU A 3 -11.68 -3.93 -14.68
CA GLU A 3 -11.97 -5.33 -14.31
C GLU A 3 -10.71 -6.10 -13.92
N TRP A 4 -9.62 -5.96 -14.69
CA TRP A 4 -8.31 -6.54 -14.35
C TRP A 4 -7.84 -6.06 -12.98
N PHE A 5 -7.86 -4.75 -12.72
CA PHE A 5 -7.43 -4.18 -11.45
C PHE A 5 -8.26 -4.68 -10.26
N GLN A 6 -9.58 -4.78 -10.44
CA GLN A 6 -10.47 -5.39 -9.43
C GLN A 6 -10.12 -6.86 -9.19
N ASN A 7 -9.84 -7.63 -10.24
CA ASN A 7 -9.47 -9.03 -10.12
C ASN A 7 -8.17 -9.22 -9.34
N VAL A 8 -7.17 -8.35 -9.55
CA VAL A 8 -5.92 -8.35 -8.77
C VAL A 8 -6.22 -8.10 -7.28
N ILE A 9 -7.00 -7.08 -6.94
CA ILE A 9 -7.36 -6.77 -5.54
C ILE A 9 -8.16 -7.91 -4.90
N ASN A 10 -9.18 -8.41 -5.59
CA ASN A 10 -10.05 -9.48 -5.09
C ASN A 10 -9.25 -10.76 -4.86
N TYR A 11 -8.36 -11.11 -5.79
CA TYR A 11 -7.51 -12.29 -5.63
C TYR A 11 -6.53 -12.12 -4.48
N ALA A 12 -5.89 -10.95 -4.35
CA ALA A 12 -5.01 -10.64 -3.22
C ALA A 12 -5.73 -10.79 -1.87
N CYS A 13 -6.94 -10.24 -1.72
CA CYS A 13 -7.75 -10.38 -0.52
C CYS A 13 -8.23 -11.83 -0.27
N LYS A 14 -8.32 -12.65 -1.31
CA LYS A 14 -8.72 -14.06 -1.19
C LYS A 14 -7.57 -14.99 -0.76
N VAL A 15 -6.31 -14.64 -1.05
CA VAL A 15 -5.15 -15.53 -0.86
C VAL A 15 -4.19 -15.06 0.24
N ARG A 16 -4.25 -13.79 0.64
CA ARG A 16 -3.35 -13.19 1.64
C ARG A 16 -3.99 -13.11 3.03
N TRP A 17 -3.14 -12.88 4.03
CA TRP A 17 -3.52 -12.61 5.41
C TRP A 17 -4.21 -11.26 5.50
N ASN A 18 -5.41 -11.28 6.08
CA ASN A 18 -6.08 -10.07 6.50
C ASN A 18 -5.29 -9.43 7.65
N GLN A 19 -4.72 -8.25 7.42
CA GLN A 19 -3.98 -7.51 8.44
C GLN A 19 -4.88 -6.94 9.54
N ARG A 20 -6.19 -6.85 9.26
CA ARG A 20 -7.19 -6.39 10.22
C ARG A 20 -8.31 -7.44 10.27
N PRO A 21 -8.08 -8.60 10.89
CA PRO A 21 -9.13 -9.60 11.02
C PRO A 21 -10.27 -9.05 11.90
N PRO A 22 -11.52 -9.46 11.65
CA PRO A 22 -12.64 -9.07 12.51
C PRO A 22 -12.38 -9.57 13.94
N VAL A 23 -12.38 -8.65 14.90
CA VAL A 23 -12.16 -8.98 16.31
C VAL A 23 -13.52 -9.32 16.96
N PRO A 24 -13.70 -10.51 17.54
CA PRO A 24 -14.89 -10.82 18.33
C PRO A 24 -15.06 -9.77 19.44
N ASN A 25 -16.25 -9.18 19.56
CA ASN A 25 -16.62 -8.16 20.54
C ASN A 25 -16.05 -6.74 20.32
N CYS A 26 -15.47 -6.44 19.15
CA CYS A 26 -15.20 -5.04 18.79
C CYS A 26 -16.49 -4.39 18.25
N GLN A 27 -16.85 -3.23 18.80
CA GLN A 27 -18.01 -2.44 18.37
C GLN A 27 -17.86 -1.93 16.92
N TYR A 28 -16.63 -1.88 16.41
CA TYR A 28 -16.29 -1.54 15.03
C TYR A 28 -16.01 -2.80 14.21
N ARG A 29 -17.03 -3.65 14.03
CA ARG A 29 -16.95 -4.74 13.03
C ARG A 29 -16.97 -4.11 11.64
N HIS A 30 -15.93 -4.39 10.87
CA HIS A 30 -15.91 -4.15 9.43
C HIS A 30 -15.94 -5.51 8.72
N ASP A 31 -16.69 -5.59 7.63
CA ASP A 31 -16.74 -6.79 6.79
C ASP A 31 -15.57 -6.85 5.79
N GLY A 32 -14.70 -5.84 5.83
CA GLY A 32 -13.59 -5.67 4.90
C GLY A 32 -12.37 -6.56 5.17
N HIS A 33 -11.62 -6.80 4.09
CA HIS A 33 -10.33 -7.48 4.07
C HIS A 33 -9.23 -6.51 3.63
N MET A 34 -8.13 -6.45 4.37
CA MET A 34 -6.95 -5.64 4.06
C MET A 34 -5.73 -6.55 3.90
N ALA A 35 -5.24 -6.68 2.67
CA ALA A 35 -4.07 -7.46 2.32
C ALA A 35 -2.87 -6.54 2.08
N GLN A 36 -1.90 -6.58 2.97
CA GLN A 36 -0.63 -5.85 2.82
C GLN A 36 0.25 -6.52 1.75
N PHE A 37 0.94 -5.69 0.98
CA PHE A 37 2.01 -6.06 0.05
C PHE A 37 3.17 -5.08 0.20
N GLY A 38 4.40 -5.57 0.02
CA GLY A 38 5.59 -4.76 0.21
C GLY A 38 6.31 -5.00 1.52
N LEU A 39 6.98 -3.94 1.95
CA LEU A 39 7.72 -3.87 3.19
C LEU A 39 6.77 -4.03 4.37
N SER A 40 7.21 -4.75 5.39
CA SER A 40 6.48 -4.92 6.64
C SER A 40 7.43 -4.69 7.81
N ASN A 41 6.92 -4.02 8.84
CA ASN A 41 7.60 -3.83 10.11
C ASN A 41 7.45 -5.05 11.06
N GLY A 42 6.84 -6.13 10.57
CA GLY A 42 6.54 -7.31 11.37
C GLY A 42 5.46 -7.07 12.43
N PRO A 43 5.21 -8.07 13.30
CA PRO A 43 4.17 -7.97 14.32
C PRO A 43 4.53 -6.92 15.37
N ARG A 44 3.81 -5.79 15.35
CA ARG A 44 3.98 -4.68 16.33
C ARG A 44 3.80 -5.09 17.79
N HIS A 45 3.20 -6.25 18.09
CA HIS A 45 3.06 -6.74 19.46
C HIS A 45 4.21 -7.64 19.91
N LEU A 46 5.09 -8.05 18.98
CA LEU A 46 6.29 -8.85 19.24
C LEU A 46 7.54 -7.96 19.17
N HIS A 47 7.49 -6.78 19.81
CA HIS A 47 8.66 -5.96 20.10
C HIS A 47 9.56 -6.63 21.15
N ALA A 48 10.04 -7.85 20.88
CA ALA A 48 11.24 -8.32 21.54
C ALA A 48 12.40 -7.46 21.01
N ALA A 49 13.30 -7.02 21.90
CA ALA A 49 14.41 -6.10 21.58
C ALA A 49 15.34 -6.56 20.44
N ASN A 50 15.16 -7.80 19.95
CA ASN A 50 15.93 -8.43 18.88
C ASN A 50 15.09 -8.84 17.65
N VAL A 51 13.81 -8.47 17.57
CA VAL A 51 12.87 -8.91 16.51
C VAL A 51 12.17 -7.71 15.87
N THR A 52 12.95 -6.73 15.42
CA THR A 52 12.47 -5.72 14.47
C THR A 52 13.06 -6.03 13.10
N SER A 53 12.63 -7.14 12.49
CA SER A 53 13.05 -7.48 11.13
C SER A 53 12.20 -6.68 10.14
N ILE A 54 12.69 -5.52 9.72
CA ILE A 54 12.20 -4.87 8.50
C ILE A 54 12.46 -5.85 7.36
N GLY A 55 11.40 -6.24 6.65
CA GLY A 55 11.52 -7.20 5.56
C GLY A 55 10.25 -7.32 4.74
N TRP A 56 10.33 -8.11 3.67
CA TRP A 56 9.18 -8.36 2.80
C TRP A 56 8.13 -9.19 3.53
N GLY A 57 6.91 -8.66 3.63
CA GLY A 57 5.82 -9.30 4.35
C GLY A 57 5.50 -10.69 3.79
N LYS A 58 5.45 -11.71 4.65
CA LYS A 58 4.93 -13.03 4.28
C LYS A 58 3.40 -13.00 4.35
N SER A 59 2.77 -12.69 3.22
CA SER A 59 1.34 -12.40 3.17
C SER A 59 0.47 -13.60 2.79
N TYR A 60 0.96 -14.63 2.09
CA TYR A 60 0.10 -15.72 1.62
C TYR A 60 -0.38 -16.65 2.74
N GLN A 61 -1.71 -16.88 2.80
CA GLN A 61 -2.36 -17.86 3.68
C GLN A 61 -2.44 -19.24 3.03
N LYS A 62 -2.75 -19.27 1.73
CA LYS A 62 -2.91 -20.50 0.97
C LYS A 62 -1.54 -21.03 0.54
N LYS A 63 -1.44 -22.36 0.43
CA LYS A 63 -0.29 -23.01 -0.20
C LYS A 63 -0.42 -22.82 -1.71
N LEU A 64 0.11 -21.70 -2.20
CA LEU A 64 0.32 -21.46 -3.62
C LEU A 64 1.71 -21.98 -4.00
N THR A 65 1.91 -22.30 -5.28
CA THR A 65 3.25 -22.57 -5.82
C THR A 65 4.07 -21.29 -5.87
N THR A 66 5.38 -21.41 -6.01
CA THR A 66 6.26 -20.24 -6.11
C THR A 66 5.94 -19.43 -7.36
N GLU A 67 5.61 -20.12 -8.46
CA GLU A 67 5.26 -19.52 -9.74
C GLU A 67 3.95 -18.72 -9.63
N GLU A 68 2.93 -19.26 -8.98
CA GLU A 68 1.68 -18.55 -8.70
C GLU A 68 1.90 -17.30 -7.83
N CYS A 69 2.80 -17.40 -6.84
CA CYS A 69 3.18 -16.26 -6.00
C CYS A 69 3.87 -15.17 -6.82
N ILE A 70 4.77 -15.54 -7.74
CA ILE A 70 5.49 -14.60 -8.61
C ILE A 70 4.51 -13.88 -9.51
N VAL A 71 3.68 -14.61 -10.28
CA VAL A 71 2.72 -14.02 -11.22
C VAL A 71 1.80 -13.04 -10.52
N HIS A 72 1.24 -13.44 -9.37
CA HIS A 72 0.34 -12.56 -8.63
C HIS A 72 1.07 -11.35 -8.00
N ASP A 73 2.30 -11.52 -7.51
CA ASP A 73 3.08 -10.39 -6.98
C ASP A 73 3.47 -9.41 -8.09
N GLU A 74 3.74 -9.88 -9.31
CA GLU A 74 3.97 -9.03 -10.48
C GLU A 74 2.71 -8.24 -10.84
N ASP A 75 1.54 -8.88 -10.85
CA ASP A 75 0.24 -8.22 -11.08
C ASP A 75 -0.06 -7.14 -10.03
N VAL A 76 0.17 -7.44 -8.74
CA VAL A 76 0.00 -6.46 -7.66
C VAL A 76 0.98 -5.30 -7.83
N ASN A 77 2.22 -5.57 -8.19
CA ASN A 77 3.23 -4.54 -8.41
C ASN A 77 2.85 -3.63 -9.60
N ALA A 78 2.32 -4.21 -10.68
CA ALA A 78 1.79 -3.46 -11.82
C ALA A 78 0.59 -2.60 -11.43
N ALA A 79 -0.36 -3.17 -10.69
CA ALA A 79 -1.53 -2.44 -10.20
C ALA A 79 -1.11 -1.25 -9.32
N ALA A 80 -0.17 -1.46 -8.41
CA ALA A 80 0.37 -0.42 -7.55
C ALA A 80 1.17 0.63 -8.33
N GLY A 81 2.00 0.23 -9.29
CA GLY A 81 2.79 1.14 -10.12
C GLY A 81 1.93 2.06 -10.99
N ILE A 82 0.87 1.51 -11.60
CA ILE A 82 -0.09 2.29 -12.38
C ILE A 82 -0.84 3.27 -11.48
N PHE A 83 -1.29 2.82 -10.31
CA PHE A 83 -2.00 3.67 -9.35
C PHE A 83 -1.10 4.79 -8.81
N TRP A 84 0.16 4.50 -8.51
CA TRP A 84 1.15 5.49 -8.10
C TRP A 84 1.42 6.52 -9.21
N SER A 85 1.54 6.08 -10.46
CA SER A 85 1.70 7.00 -11.61
C SER A 85 0.48 7.92 -11.78
N LEU A 86 -0.73 7.43 -11.49
CA LEU A 86 -1.93 8.25 -11.49
C LEU A 86 -1.90 9.28 -10.35
N ILE A 87 -1.44 8.89 -9.16
CA ILE A 87 -1.25 9.79 -8.02
C ILE A 87 -0.24 10.88 -8.37
N GLU A 88 0.92 10.52 -8.92
CA GLU A 88 1.97 11.49 -9.28
C GLU A 88 1.53 12.46 -10.38
N SER A 89 0.71 12.01 -11.34
CA SER A 89 0.18 12.88 -12.39
C SER A 89 -0.98 13.77 -11.92
N SER A 90 -1.69 13.39 -10.85
CA SER A 90 -2.93 14.07 -10.43
C SER A 90 -2.75 14.96 -9.19
N LEU A 91 -1.80 14.65 -8.30
CA LEU A 91 -1.60 15.39 -7.06
C LEU A 91 -0.48 16.45 -7.19
N PRO A 92 -0.60 17.59 -6.48
CA PRO A 92 0.48 18.56 -6.41
C PRO A 92 1.78 17.97 -5.87
N LEU A 93 2.91 18.50 -6.34
CA LEU A 93 4.24 18.01 -5.98
C LEU A 93 4.48 18.08 -4.46
N GLU A 94 3.90 19.05 -3.76
CA GLU A 94 4.00 19.19 -2.31
C GLU A 94 3.43 17.98 -1.56
N VAL A 95 2.47 17.27 -2.16
CA VAL A 95 1.84 16.07 -1.57
C VAL A 95 2.71 14.83 -1.81
N THR A 96 3.32 14.72 -3.00
CA THR A 96 4.10 13.54 -3.41
C THR A 96 5.57 13.61 -3.00
N THR A 97 6.13 14.82 -2.86
CA THR A 97 7.54 15.05 -2.49
C THR A 97 7.97 14.27 -1.25
N PRO A 98 7.24 14.30 -0.11
CA PRO A 98 7.67 13.55 1.07
C PRO A 98 7.85 12.06 0.80
N VAL A 99 7.00 11.46 -0.04
CA VAL A 99 7.08 10.03 -0.41
C VAL A 99 8.24 9.78 -1.37
N ILE A 100 8.49 10.70 -2.31
CA ILE A 100 9.64 10.65 -3.21
C ILE A 100 10.95 10.77 -2.41
N GLU A 101 10.99 11.62 -1.39
CA GLU A 101 12.19 11.78 -0.57
C GLU A 101 12.52 10.57 0.31
N LEU A 102 11.53 9.75 0.67
CA LEU A 102 11.80 8.45 1.32
C LEU A 102 12.72 7.56 0.49
N GLN A 103 12.70 7.71 -0.83
CA GLN A 103 13.57 6.95 -1.75
C GLN A 103 15.04 7.35 -1.57
N LYS A 104 15.32 8.60 -1.18
CA LYS A 104 16.68 9.07 -0.87
C LYS A 104 17.24 8.43 0.39
N LEU A 105 16.39 7.86 1.25
CA LEU A 105 16.77 7.19 2.50
C LEU A 105 17.19 5.72 2.31
N ASN A 106 17.45 5.28 1.08
CA ASN A 106 17.74 3.88 0.74
C ASN A 106 16.62 2.90 1.15
N ILE A 107 15.38 3.39 1.28
CA ILE A 107 14.23 2.53 1.48
C ILE A 107 13.91 1.87 0.14
N PRO A 108 13.87 0.53 0.06
CA PRO A 108 13.64 -0.14 -1.22
C PRO A 108 12.24 0.15 -1.74
N ARG A 109 12.09 0.17 -3.06
CA ARG A 109 10.77 0.29 -3.72
C ARG A 109 9.88 -0.92 -3.43
N LEU A 110 8.62 -0.80 -3.82
CA LEU A 110 7.65 -1.88 -3.70
C LEU A 110 8.21 -3.17 -4.29
N ALA A 111 8.35 -4.17 -3.45
CA ALA A 111 8.83 -5.48 -3.83
C ALA A 111 8.23 -6.52 -2.91
N SER A 112 8.55 -7.78 -3.18
CA SER A 112 8.11 -8.87 -2.34
C SER A 112 9.23 -9.87 -2.15
N ARG A 113 8.91 -10.95 -1.45
CA ARG A 113 9.83 -12.08 -1.37
C ARG A 113 10.06 -12.78 -2.72
N TYR A 114 9.12 -12.62 -3.65
CA TYR A 114 9.08 -13.30 -4.94
C TYR A 114 9.46 -12.39 -6.10
N VAL A 115 9.26 -11.07 -5.96
CA VAL A 115 9.56 -10.05 -6.97
C VAL A 115 10.59 -9.07 -6.40
N ASN A 116 11.72 -8.93 -7.09
CA ASN A 116 12.79 -8.03 -6.66
C ASN A 116 12.42 -6.55 -6.84
N PRO A 117 12.97 -5.65 -6.00
CA PRO A 117 12.80 -4.21 -6.20
C PRO A 117 13.50 -3.74 -7.48
N GLY A 118 12.93 -2.73 -8.13
CA GLY A 118 13.52 -2.03 -9.27
C GLY A 118 13.40 -2.73 -10.63
N SER A 119 12.64 -3.83 -10.74
CA SER A 119 12.44 -4.55 -12.01
C SER A 119 11.42 -3.90 -12.96
N GLY A 120 10.90 -2.71 -12.61
CA GLY A 120 9.71 -2.15 -13.25
C GLY A 120 8.47 -2.99 -12.95
N PHE A 121 7.49 -2.97 -13.86
CA PHE A 121 6.33 -3.85 -13.80
C PHE A 121 5.86 -4.29 -15.19
N LYS A 122 5.13 -5.41 -15.23
CA LYS A 122 4.53 -5.99 -16.42
C LYS A 122 3.03 -6.06 -16.25
N LEU A 123 2.30 -5.79 -17.31
CA LEU A 123 0.86 -5.75 -17.30
C LEU A 123 0.34 -6.58 -18.47
N THR A 124 -0.46 -7.60 -18.19
CA THR A 124 -1.11 -8.41 -19.23
C THR A 124 -2.61 -8.11 -19.24
N ILE A 125 -3.09 -7.49 -20.32
CA ILE A 125 -4.51 -7.17 -20.53
C ILE A 125 -4.91 -7.71 -21.90
N ASP A 126 -6.00 -8.48 -21.96
CA ASP A 126 -6.55 -9.02 -23.22
C ASP A 126 -5.49 -9.74 -24.07
N GLU A 127 -4.67 -10.58 -23.43
CA GLU A 127 -3.54 -11.32 -24.04
C GLU A 127 -2.38 -10.45 -24.56
N MET A 128 -2.45 -9.13 -24.40
CA MET A 128 -1.35 -8.22 -24.72
C MET A 128 -0.49 -7.95 -23.49
N GLU A 129 0.83 -8.16 -23.63
CA GLU A 129 1.81 -7.86 -22.60
C GLU A 129 2.40 -6.45 -22.79
N TYR A 130 2.27 -5.61 -21.77
CA TYR A 130 2.86 -4.29 -21.70
C TYR A 130 3.98 -4.29 -20.67
N ASN A 131 5.18 -3.88 -21.08
CA ASN A 131 6.38 -3.89 -20.25
C ASN A 131 6.82 -2.47 -19.90
N PHE A 132 6.90 -2.17 -18.60
CA PHE A 132 7.25 -0.85 -18.07
C PHE A 132 8.58 -0.91 -17.30
N PHE A 133 9.68 -1.19 -18.00
CA PHE A 133 11.01 -1.35 -17.38
C PHE A 133 11.60 -0.04 -16.83
N ASN A 134 11.22 1.10 -17.39
CA ASN A 134 11.74 2.41 -17.01
C ASN A 134 10.88 3.13 -15.97
N PHE A 135 9.75 2.53 -15.55
CA PHE A 135 8.88 3.13 -14.57
C PHE A 135 9.30 2.74 -13.17
N GLU A 136 9.31 3.73 -12.29
CA GLU A 136 9.60 3.49 -10.89
C GLU A 136 8.45 2.69 -10.26
N GLN A 137 8.80 1.68 -9.48
CA GLN A 137 7.83 0.96 -8.68
C GLN A 137 7.22 1.88 -7.62
N ALA A 138 6.00 1.55 -7.20
CA ALA A 138 5.25 2.25 -6.19
C ALA A 138 6.00 2.34 -4.84
N PRO A 139 5.48 3.12 -3.87
CA PRO A 139 6.06 3.22 -2.55
C PRO A 139 6.26 1.84 -1.89
N PRO A 140 7.15 1.73 -0.90
CA PRO A 140 7.63 0.44 -0.36
C PRO A 140 6.55 -0.51 0.16
N GLU A 141 5.36 0.01 0.51
CA GLU A 141 4.24 -0.71 1.10
C GLU A 141 2.93 -0.24 0.46
N VAL A 142 2.03 -1.19 0.16
CA VAL A 142 0.66 -0.92 -0.29
C VAL A 142 -0.32 -1.84 0.41
N ASP A 143 -1.51 -1.31 0.70
CA ASP A 143 -2.63 -2.07 1.24
C ASP A 143 -3.71 -2.25 0.16
N LEU A 144 -4.02 -3.51 -0.15
CA LEU A 144 -5.10 -3.90 -1.05
C LEU A 144 -6.35 -4.16 -0.20
N THR A 145 -7.43 -3.42 -0.45
CA THR A 145 -8.62 -3.49 0.41
C THR A 145 -9.86 -3.87 -0.39
N GLN A 146 -10.70 -4.72 0.20
CA GLN A 146 -11.99 -5.14 -0.36
C GLN A 146 -13.04 -5.14 0.75
N GLY A 147 -14.29 -4.76 0.44
CA GLY A 147 -15.43 -4.94 1.36
C GLY A 147 -15.43 -4.02 2.59
N TYR A 148 -14.49 -3.07 2.70
CA TYR A 148 -14.62 -2.00 3.67
C TYR A 148 -15.77 -1.08 3.23
N SER A 149 -16.84 -1.06 4.02
CA SER A 149 -17.88 -0.04 3.93
C SER A 149 -17.32 1.29 4.44
N VAL A 150 -16.48 1.93 3.64
CA VAL A 150 -15.99 3.27 3.94
C VAL A 150 -17.01 4.24 3.34
N SER A 151 -17.63 5.07 4.17
CA SER A 151 -17.98 6.43 3.71
C SER A 151 -16.65 7.04 3.28
N VAL A 152 -16.35 7.04 1.98
CA VAL A 152 -14.98 7.21 1.42
C VAL A 152 -14.23 8.39 2.08
N PHE A 153 -13.37 8.07 3.03
CA PHE A 153 -12.33 8.95 3.55
C PHE A 153 -11.00 8.34 3.08
N PHE A 154 -10.36 8.95 2.10
CA PHE A 154 -8.97 8.65 1.78
C PHE A 154 -8.12 9.13 2.95
N ILE A 155 -7.84 8.25 3.90
CA ILE A 155 -6.75 8.47 4.84
C ILE A 155 -5.48 8.02 4.12
N ILE A 156 -4.82 8.97 3.45
CA ILE A 156 -3.40 8.83 3.15
C ILE A 156 -2.72 8.78 4.53
N MET A 157 -2.40 7.57 5.00
CA MET A 157 -1.67 7.38 6.25
C MET A 157 -0.25 7.92 6.06
N TYR A 158 -0.06 9.21 6.27
CA TYR A 158 1.26 9.77 6.52
C TYR A 158 1.71 9.29 7.91
N GLY A 159 2.62 8.32 7.93
CA GLY A 159 3.50 8.12 9.09
C GLY A 159 4.48 9.28 9.14
N PHE A 160 4.04 10.43 9.63
CA PHE A 160 4.90 11.59 9.83
C PHE A 160 5.72 11.38 11.12
N LEU A 161 6.97 10.93 10.97
CA LEU A 161 7.96 10.97 12.04
C LEU A 161 8.53 12.38 12.12
N GLU A 162 7.78 13.32 12.69
CA GLU A 162 8.38 14.59 13.10
C GLU A 162 9.13 14.37 14.40
N THR A 163 10.46 14.36 14.32
CA THR A 163 11.30 14.45 15.51
C THR A 163 11.29 15.91 15.97
N ASP A 164 10.32 16.28 16.82
CA ASP A 164 10.34 17.59 17.48
C ASP A 164 11.54 17.62 18.44
N LYS A 165 12.62 18.28 18.02
CA LYS A 165 13.79 18.55 18.86
C LYS A 165 13.44 19.65 19.86
N ARG A 166 12.68 19.32 20.91
CA ARG A 166 12.62 20.15 22.11
C ARG A 166 13.21 19.41 23.31
N PRO A 167 14.18 20.01 24.01
CA PRO A 167 14.73 19.41 25.21
C PRO A 167 13.69 19.48 26.34
N GLY A 168 13.12 18.32 26.72
CA GLY A 168 12.56 18.11 28.05
C GLY A 168 11.04 18.16 28.25
N GLY A 169 10.19 17.94 27.24
CA GLY A 169 8.72 17.88 27.41
C GLY A 169 8.07 16.58 26.88
N PRO A 170 6.96 16.09 27.47
CA PRO A 170 6.24 14.93 26.97
C PRO A 170 5.53 15.21 25.63
N THR A 171 5.72 14.30 24.67
CA THR A 171 5.20 14.34 23.31
C THR A 171 3.67 14.31 23.27
N LEU A 172 3.05 15.29 22.61
CA LEU A 172 1.60 15.34 22.37
C LEU A 172 1.35 15.27 20.86
N ILE A 173 0.62 14.24 20.41
CA ILE A 173 0.26 14.01 19.01
C ILE A 173 -1.01 14.82 18.72
N SER A 174 -0.95 15.82 17.83
CA SER A 174 -2.16 16.54 17.38
C SER A 174 -2.72 15.95 16.09
N VAL A 175 -3.99 15.56 16.11
CA VAL A 175 -4.77 15.13 14.95
C VAL A 175 -5.47 16.35 14.34
N ILE A 176 -5.29 16.60 13.05
CA ILE A 176 -5.98 17.68 12.31
C ILE A 176 -7.47 17.30 12.11
N PRO A 177 -8.44 18.20 12.34
CA PRO A 177 -9.86 17.88 12.27
C PRO A 177 -10.42 17.80 10.82
N PRO A 178 -11.57 17.13 10.61
CA PRO A 178 -11.98 16.54 9.32
C PRO A 178 -12.57 17.52 8.27
N GLY A 179 -12.38 18.84 8.41
CA GLY A 179 -13.24 19.84 7.76
C GLY A 179 -12.87 20.31 6.35
N HIS A 180 -11.71 19.94 5.79
CA HIS A 180 -11.14 20.65 4.61
C HIS A 180 -10.86 19.82 3.34
N LEU A 181 -11.26 18.54 3.29
CA LEU A 181 -10.86 17.62 2.20
C LEU A 181 -11.93 17.32 1.13
N THR A 182 -13.09 18.00 1.16
CA THR A 182 -14.20 17.72 0.23
C THR A 182 -13.98 18.20 -1.21
N SER A 183 -13.03 19.08 -1.50
CA SER A 183 -12.82 19.65 -2.85
C SER A 183 -11.97 18.81 -3.80
N LEU A 184 -11.23 17.82 -3.29
CA LEU A 184 -10.30 17.01 -4.09
C LEU A 184 -11.02 15.94 -4.94
N TRP A 185 -12.28 15.63 -4.63
CA TRP A 185 -13.03 14.54 -5.27
C TRP A 185 -13.89 14.98 -6.47
N GLU A 186 -14.32 16.24 -6.54
CA GLU A 186 -14.99 16.79 -7.73
C GLU A 186 -14.05 16.78 -8.96
N GLY A 187 -12.72 16.92 -8.74
CA GLY A 187 -11.72 16.85 -9.81
C GLY A 187 -11.46 15.44 -10.34
N LEU A 188 -11.47 14.42 -9.47
CA LEU A 188 -11.13 13.04 -9.88
C LEU A 188 -12.28 12.34 -10.64
N LYS A 189 -13.53 12.75 -10.38
CA LYS A 189 -14.74 12.31 -11.10
C LYS A 189 -14.78 12.75 -12.56
N LEU A 190 -14.00 13.76 -12.94
CA LEU A 190 -13.91 14.27 -14.31
C LEU A 190 -12.83 13.55 -15.15
N ILE A 191 -12.00 12.71 -14.52
CA ILE A 191 -10.81 12.10 -15.14
C ILE A 191 -10.97 10.57 -15.32
N LEU A 192 -11.94 9.93 -14.66
CA LEU A 192 -12.30 8.51 -14.81
C LEU A 192 -13.73 8.37 -15.36
#